data_AF-A0A1I3RZW9-F1
#
_entry.id   AF-A0A1I3RZW9-F1
#
_cell.length_a   1.000
_cell.length_b   1.000
_cell.length_c   1.000
_cell.angle_alpha   90.00
_cell.angle_beta   90.00
_cell.angle_gamma   90.00
#
_symmetry.space_group_name_H-M   'P 1'
#
loop_
_entity.id
_entity.type
_entity.pdbx_description
1 polymer ?
#
loop_
_entity_poly.entity_id
_entity_poly.type
_entity_poly.pdbx_seq_one_letter_code
_entity_poly.pdbx_strand_id
1 'polypeptide(L)'
;MEQNKVVQTRLVHLLQEGSIALPVVLFKEYKRLGLSEKEVMLLIHLYLYQEKEHKTFPTINELEERMNVTADELIQLIERLVRSGLLEIEEEVNESGLHSERYCLTPLFERLAISYMERQNETEEKQENSYENIFHLFEQEFGRPLSPWECETLAQWIDVDGYKEELIEAALREAIFCGKMSIRYIDRILLEWQQNQIETVEQAIEYSRKFRQRGMLYQSTEKSQRAKPAFSFYNWVNQE
;
A
#
# COMPACT_ATOMS: atom_id res chain seq x y z
N MET A 1 -49.43 2.62 25.56
CA MET A 1 -48.84 3.66 24.70
C MET A 1 -47.72 4.42 25.41
N GLU A 2 -47.86 4.77 26.70
CA GLU A 2 -46.81 5.41 27.52
C GLU A 2 -45.44 4.68 27.50
N GLN A 3 -45.41 3.37 27.70
CA GLN A 3 -44.17 2.59 27.79
C GLN A 3 -43.35 2.60 26.49
N ASN A 4 -44.01 2.53 25.32
CA ASN A 4 -43.32 2.63 24.03
C ASN A 4 -42.71 4.02 23.81
N LYS A 5 -43.34 5.07 24.33
CA LYS A 5 -42.85 6.45 24.21
C LYS A 5 -41.58 6.65 25.05
N VAL A 6 -41.55 6.11 26.27
CA VAL A 6 -40.36 6.14 27.15
C VAL A 6 -39.20 5.35 26.56
N VAL A 7 -39.46 4.17 25.99
CA VAL A 7 -38.42 3.36 25.31
C VAL A 7 -37.88 4.09 24.08
N GLN A 8 -38.76 4.70 23.27
CA GLN A 8 -38.34 5.51 22.12
C GLN A 8 -37.48 6.71 22.53
N THR A 9 -37.85 7.43 23.59
CA THR A 9 -37.05 8.57 24.09
C THR A 9 -35.67 8.12 24.59
N ARG A 10 -35.57 6.97 25.27
CA ARG A 10 -34.27 6.42 25.69
C ARG A 10 -33.40 6.00 24.52
N LEU A 11 -33.98 5.36 23.49
CA LEU A 11 -33.26 4.99 22.27
C LEU A 11 -32.76 6.22 21.51
N VAL A 12 -33.56 7.28 21.43
CA VAL A 12 -33.13 8.54 20.81
C VAL A 12 -31.97 9.17 21.57
N HIS A 13 -31.98 9.14 22.91
CA HIS A 13 -30.86 9.63 23.71
C HIS A 13 -29.59 8.82 23.49
N LEU A 14 -29.67 7.48 23.47
CA LEU A 14 -28.53 6.60 23.19
C LEU A 14 -27.93 6.87 21.80
N LEU A 15 -28.77 7.10 20.79
CA LEU A 15 -28.31 7.44 19.44
C LEU A 15 -27.69 8.86 19.36
N GLN A 16 -27.96 9.72 20.35
CA GLN A 16 -27.36 11.06 20.47
C GLN A 16 -26.03 11.08 21.23
N GLU A 17 -25.61 9.97 21.86
CA GLU A 17 -24.30 9.85 22.54
C GLU A 17 -23.11 9.88 21.55
N GLY A 18 -23.42 9.77 20.25
CA GLY A 18 -22.48 10.05 19.16
C GLY A 18 -21.63 8.84 18.76
N SER A 19 -20.62 9.10 17.93
CA SER A 19 -19.69 8.08 17.42
C SER A 19 -18.26 8.39 17.83
N ILE A 20 -17.42 7.36 17.85
CA ILE A 20 -15.98 7.50 17.98
C ILE A 20 -15.32 7.38 16.60
N ALA A 21 -14.35 8.25 16.32
CA ALA A 21 -13.55 8.17 15.11
C ALA A 21 -12.24 7.45 15.44
N LEU A 22 -11.94 6.37 14.72
CA LEU A 22 -10.72 5.60 14.91
C LEU A 22 -9.78 5.81 13.72
N PRO A 23 -8.48 6.06 13.96
CA PRO A 23 -7.50 6.18 12.88
C PRO A 23 -7.46 4.91 12.04
N VAL A 24 -7.58 5.04 10.71
CA VAL A 24 -7.51 3.90 9.77
C VAL A 24 -6.17 3.15 9.90
N VAL A 25 -5.10 3.85 10.28
CA VAL A 25 -3.77 3.29 10.52
C VAL A 25 -3.80 2.19 11.59
N LEU A 26 -4.65 2.32 12.63
CA LEU A 26 -4.83 1.25 13.63
C LEU A 26 -5.16 -0.08 12.95
N PHE A 27 -6.16 -0.10 12.08
CA PHE A 27 -6.61 -1.30 11.39
C PHE A 27 -5.62 -1.82 10.34
N LYS A 28 -4.75 -0.95 9.80
CA LYS A 28 -3.71 -1.34 8.83
C LYS A 28 -2.44 -1.89 9.49
N GLU A 29 -2.14 -1.47 10.71
CA GLU A 29 -0.86 -1.74 11.36
C GLU A 29 -0.95 -2.65 12.60
N TYR A 30 -2.11 -2.83 13.23
CA TYR A 30 -2.21 -3.60 14.48
C TYR A 30 -1.63 -5.02 14.38
N LYS A 31 -1.82 -5.70 13.23
CA LYS A 31 -1.25 -7.02 12.97
C LYS A 31 0.29 -6.99 12.95
N ARG A 32 0.89 -5.95 12.36
CA ARG A 32 2.36 -5.78 12.31
C ARG A 32 2.93 -5.49 13.69
N LEU A 33 2.16 -4.81 14.54
CA LEU A 33 2.48 -4.58 15.96
C LEU A 33 2.24 -5.81 16.85
N GLY A 34 1.74 -6.93 16.33
CA GLY A 34 1.48 -8.14 17.10
C GLY A 34 0.28 -8.03 18.06
N LEU A 35 -0.63 -7.10 17.80
CA LEU A 35 -1.90 -6.96 18.51
C LEU A 35 -2.91 -8.01 18.04
N SER A 36 -3.62 -8.59 19.00
CA SER A 36 -4.78 -9.45 18.74
C SER A 36 -6.05 -8.62 18.60
N GLU A 37 -7.12 -9.22 18.07
CA GLU A 37 -8.43 -8.57 17.96
C GLU A 37 -9.01 -8.21 19.33
N LYS A 38 -8.78 -9.06 20.35
CA LYS A 38 -9.16 -8.76 21.74
C LYS A 38 -8.38 -7.56 22.27
N GLU A 39 -7.10 -7.50 21.92
CA GLU A 39 -6.17 -6.38 22.08
C GLU A 39 -6.75 -5.04 21.64
N VAL A 40 -7.04 -5.01 20.35
CA VAL A 40 -7.58 -3.84 19.66
C VAL A 40 -8.93 -3.46 20.25
N MET A 41 -9.80 -4.43 20.56
CA MET A 41 -11.10 -4.15 21.16
C MET A 41 -10.98 -3.49 22.54
N LEU A 42 -10.07 -3.98 23.39
CA LEU A 42 -9.78 -3.37 24.68
C LEU A 42 -9.32 -1.91 24.50
N LEU A 43 -8.36 -1.66 23.61
CA LEU A 43 -7.86 -0.31 23.32
C LEU A 43 -8.96 0.63 22.81
N ILE A 44 -9.87 0.14 21.97
CA ILE A 44 -11.04 0.90 21.49
C ILE A 44 -11.97 1.26 22.65
N HIS A 45 -12.25 0.31 23.56
CA HIS A 45 -13.09 0.59 24.72
C HIS A 45 -12.43 1.59 25.67
N LEU A 46 -11.12 1.48 25.92
CA LEU A 46 -10.38 2.46 26.71
C LEU A 46 -10.47 3.86 26.08
N TYR A 47 -10.28 3.97 24.77
CA TYR A 47 -10.40 5.24 24.06
C TYR A 47 -11.84 5.80 24.14
N LEU A 48 -12.85 4.93 24.04
CA LEU A 48 -14.25 5.32 24.18
C LEU A 48 -14.59 5.83 25.58
N TYR A 49 -14.10 5.15 26.63
CA TYR A 49 -14.26 5.60 28.02
C TYR A 49 -13.66 6.99 28.23
N GLN A 50 -12.50 7.26 27.63
CA GLN A 50 -11.83 8.57 27.73
C GLN A 50 -12.60 9.66 26.98
N GLU A 51 -12.96 9.42 25.72
CA GLU A 51 -13.54 10.43 24.84
C GLU A 51 -15.02 10.72 25.11
N LYS A 52 -15.79 9.70 25.48
CA LYS A 52 -17.26 9.81 25.57
C LYS A 52 -17.79 9.79 26.99
N GLU A 53 -17.10 9.12 27.90
CA GLU A 53 -17.56 8.94 29.28
C GLU A 53 -16.71 9.69 30.29
N HIS A 54 -15.64 10.35 29.84
CA HIS A 54 -14.69 11.09 30.67
C HIS A 54 -14.13 10.25 31.82
N LYS A 55 -14.02 8.94 31.60
CA LYS A 55 -13.47 8.00 32.57
C LYS A 55 -12.09 7.55 32.09
N THR A 56 -11.06 8.02 32.79
CA THR A 56 -9.66 7.78 32.41
C THR A 56 -9.10 6.44 32.88
N PHE A 57 -9.76 5.81 33.87
CA PHE A 57 -9.36 4.52 34.44
C PHE A 57 -10.60 3.65 34.74
N PRO A 58 -11.23 3.06 33.71
CA PRO A 58 -12.29 2.06 33.90
C PRO A 58 -11.77 0.83 34.65
N THR A 59 -12.62 0.28 35.51
CA THR A 59 -12.31 -0.92 36.29
C THR A 59 -12.44 -2.19 35.44
N ILE A 60 -11.84 -3.30 35.89
CA ILE A 60 -11.94 -4.59 35.19
C ILE A 60 -13.39 -5.03 34.99
N ASN A 61 -14.25 -4.86 36.01
CA ASN A 61 -15.67 -5.22 35.92
C ASN A 61 -16.40 -4.43 34.82
N GLU A 62 -16.11 -3.13 34.69
CA GLU A 62 -16.73 -2.28 33.66
C GLU A 62 -16.24 -2.60 32.24
N LEU A 63 -15.03 -3.13 32.11
CA LEU A 63 -14.52 -3.64 30.85
C LEU A 63 -15.12 -5.02 30.52
N GLU A 64 -15.26 -5.89 31.52
CA GLU A 64 -15.88 -7.21 31.41
C GLU A 64 -17.37 -7.12 31.00
N GLU A 65 -18.10 -6.11 31.48
CA GLU A 65 -19.48 -5.85 31.05
C GLU A 65 -19.61 -5.54 29.55
N ARG A 66 -18.53 -5.09 28.90
CA ARG A 66 -18.53 -4.67 27.48
C ARG A 66 -17.85 -5.65 26.55
N MET A 67 -16.93 -6.45 27.07
CA MET A 67 -16.13 -7.38 26.28
C MET A 67 -16.47 -8.83 26.61
N ASN A 68 -16.50 -9.69 25.59
CA ASN A 68 -16.75 -11.13 25.77
C ASN A 68 -15.47 -11.87 26.20
N VAL A 69 -14.90 -11.46 27.32
CA VAL A 69 -13.67 -12.00 27.93
C VAL A 69 -13.83 -11.98 29.45
N THR A 70 -13.17 -12.89 30.16
CA THR A 70 -13.22 -12.94 31.64
C THR A 70 -12.31 -11.87 32.25
N ALA A 71 -12.57 -11.48 33.50
CA ALA A 71 -11.70 -10.59 34.28
C ALA A 71 -10.21 -11.01 34.28
N ASP A 72 -9.91 -12.30 34.46
CA ASP A 72 -8.54 -12.83 34.44
C ASP A 72 -7.87 -12.63 33.06
N GLU A 73 -8.64 -12.86 31.99
CA GLU A 73 -8.17 -12.62 30.62
C GLU A 73 -7.92 -11.13 30.39
N LEU A 74 -8.83 -10.23 30.84
CA LEU A 74 -8.64 -8.78 30.73
C LEU A 74 -7.37 -8.29 31.42
N ILE A 75 -7.09 -8.79 32.62
CA ILE A 75 -5.86 -8.47 33.35
C ILE A 75 -4.65 -8.88 32.51
N GLN A 76 -4.66 -10.08 31.94
CA GLN A 76 -3.57 -10.54 31.07
C GLN A 76 -3.42 -9.68 29.80
N LEU A 77 -4.53 -9.23 29.19
CA LEU A 77 -4.48 -8.32 28.04
C LEU A 77 -3.82 -6.99 28.42
N ILE A 78 -4.25 -6.38 29.54
CA ILE A 78 -3.70 -5.12 30.05
C ILE A 78 -2.20 -5.28 30.35
N GLU A 79 -1.82 -6.31 31.11
CA GLU A 79 -0.42 -6.60 31.43
C GLU A 79 0.44 -6.79 30.17
N ARG A 80 -0.09 -7.49 29.16
CA ARG A 80 0.61 -7.68 27.88
C ARG A 80 0.81 -6.36 27.16
N LEU A 81 -0.22 -5.54 27.05
CA LEU A 81 -0.17 -4.22 26.42
C LEU A 81 0.84 -3.31 27.13
N VAL A 82 0.84 -3.29 28.45
CA VAL A 82 1.79 -2.52 29.27
C VAL A 82 3.22 -3.01 29.06
N ARG A 83 3.45 -4.32 29.17
CA ARG A 83 4.79 -4.91 28.95
C ARG A 83 5.31 -4.69 27.52
N SER A 84 4.42 -4.64 26.54
CA SER A 84 4.77 -4.36 25.14
C SER A 84 5.02 -2.86 24.85
N GLY A 85 4.76 -1.99 25.81
CA GLY A 85 4.87 -0.53 25.64
C GLY A 85 3.83 0.03 24.66
N LEU A 86 2.65 -0.59 24.58
CA LEU A 86 1.51 -0.13 23.78
C LEU A 86 0.44 0.55 24.63
N LEU A 87 0.51 0.37 25.95
CA LEU A 87 -0.36 1.01 26.93
C LEU A 87 0.51 1.42 28.12
N GLU A 88 0.25 2.56 28.71
CA GLU A 88 0.93 3.00 29.93
C GLU A 88 -0.11 3.31 31.01
N ILE A 89 0.27 3.10 32.27
CA ILE A 89 -0.55 3.50 33.42
C ILE A 89 0.20 4.64 34.10
N GLU A 90 -0.39 5.83 34.06
CA GLU A 90 0.21 7.03 34.62
C GLU A 90 -0.46 7.39 35.94
N GLU A 91 0.32 7.88 36.90
CA GLU A 91 -0.19 8.47 38.13
C GLU A 91 -0.38 9.98 37.97
N GLU A 92 -1.59 10.47 38.24
CA GLU A 92 -1.92 11.88 38.32
C GLU A 92 -2.22 12.28 39.76
N VAL A 93 -1.70 13.43 40.19
CA VAL A 93 -2.07 14.03 41.48
C VAL A 93 -3.12 15.10 41.21
N ASN A 94 -4.34 14.87 41.68
CA ASN A 94 -5.40 15.88 41.57
C ASN A 94 -5.08 17.11 42.43
N GLU A 95 -5.74 18.25 42.16
CA GLU A 95 -5.57 19.51 42.91
C GLU A 95 -5.76 19.36 44.44
N SER A 96 -6.43 18.28 44.87
CA SER A 96 -6.65 17.92 46.29
C SER A 96 -5.54 17.06 46.91
N GLY A 97 -4.46 16.76 46.18
CA GLY A 97 -3.36 15.90 46.63
C GLY A 97 -3.68 14.39 46.58
N LEU A 98 -4.79 13.99 45.96
CA LEU A 98 -5.15 12.58 45.80
C LEU A 98 -4.51 12.01 44.54
N HIS A 99 -3.73 10.95 44.70
CA HIS A 99 -3.20 10.15 43.59
C HIS A 99 -4.33 9.38 42.89
N SER A 100 -4.43 9.52 41.58
CA SER A 100 -5.34 8.77 40.71
C SER A 100 -4.58 8.22 39.52
N GLU A 101 -4.91 7.01 39.09
CA GLU A 101 -4.29 6.38 37.92
C GLU A 101 -5.09 6.68 36.64
N ARG A 102 -4.42 6.64 35.48
CA ARG A 102 -5.07 6.68 34.17
C ARG A 102 -4.37 5.75 33.17
N TYR A 103 -5.15 5.23 32.22
CA TYR A 103 -4.58 4.56 31.05
C TYR A 103 -4.13 5.59 30.01
N CYS A 104 -2.93 5.45 29.46
CA CYS A 104 -2.38 6.32 28.43
C CYS A 104 -2.18 5.54 27.13
N LEU A 105 -2.81 6.02 26.05
CA LEU A 105 -2.77 5.44 24.70
C LEU A 105 -1.73 6.10 23.80
N THR A 106 -1.01 7.12 24.28
CA THR A 106 0.07 7.79 23.51
C THR A 106 1.09 6.78 22.96
N PRO A 107 1.58 5.79 23.73
CA PRO A 107 2.54 4.81 23.22
C PRO A 107 2.01 3.99 22.04
N LEU A 108 0.71 3.65 22.02
CA LEU A 108 0.07 2.98 20.89
C LEU A 108 0.18 3.84 19.62
N PHE A 109 -0.18 5.12 19.72
CA PHE A 109 -0.19 6.02 18.56
C PHE A 109 1.21 6.26 18.00
N GLU A 110 2.21 6.40 18.88
CA GLU A 110 3.61 6.49 18.47
C GLU A 110 4.06 5.22 17.73
N ARG A 111 3.75 4.04 18.26
CA ARG A 111 4.07 2.75 17.63
C ARG A 111 3.38 2.57 16.28
N LEU A 112 2.13 3.00 16.15
CA LEU A 112 1.40 2.99 14.89
C LEU A 112 2.05 3.91 13.85
N ALA A 113 2.47 5.11 14.25
CA ALA A 113 3.15 6.06 13.37
C ALA A 113 4.48 5.50 12.86
N ILE A 114 5.30 4.95 13.76
CA ILE A 114 6.58 4.31 13.40
C ILE A 114 6.35 3.14 12.43
N SER A 115 5.42 2.26 12.76
CA SER A 115 5.12 1.07 11.94
C SER A 115 4.64 1.42 10.53
N TYR A 116 3.85 2.50 10.42
CA TYR A 116 3.39 3.04 9.14
C TYR A 116 4.54 3.62 8.31
N MET A 117 5.43 4.41 8.93
CA MET A 117 6.60 4.99 8.26
C MET A 117 7.57 3.90 7.76
N GLU A 118 7.88 2.91 8.60
CA GLU A 118 8.72 1.78 8.20
C GLU A 118 8.15 1.02 7.00
N ARG A 119 6.82 0.87 6.93
CA ARG A 119 6.15 0.19 5.79
C ARG A 119 6.34 0.97 4.49
N GLN A 120 6.29 2.30 4.56
CA GLN A 120 6.51 3.14 3.38
C GLN A 120 7.96 3.00 2.89
N ASN A 121 8.92 3.12 3.80
CA ASN A 121 10.34 2.96 3.46
C ASN A 121 10.64 1.57 2.87
N GLU A 122 10.12 0.48 3.45
CA GLU A 122 10.29 -0.87 2.89
C GLU A 122 9.70 -1.01 1.47
N THR A 123 8.66 -0.24 1.16
CA THR A 123 8.04 -0.26 -0.17
C THR A 123 8.91 0.52 -1.16
N GLU A 124 9.43 1.66 -0.75
CA GLU A 124 10.37 2.49 -1.53
C GLU A 124 11.69 1.73 -1.79
N GLU A 125 12.29 1.13 -0.76
CA GLU A 125 13.51 0.31 -0.91
C GLU A 125 13.29 -0.89 -1.84
N LYS A 126 12.13 -1.56 -1.78
CA LYS A 126 11.81 -2.66 -2.71
C LYS A 126 11.68 -2.16 -4.15
N GLN A 127 11.09 -0.99 -4.35
CA GLN A 127 10.99 -0.37 -5.66
C GLN A 127 12.37 0.03 -6.19
N GLU A 128 13.20 0.70 -5.38
CA GLU A 128 14.57 1.06 -5.77
C GLU A 128 15.41 -0.18 -6.13
N ASN A 129 15.36 -1.23 -5.31
CA ASN A 129 16.07 -2.48 -5.61
C ASN A 129 15.53 -3.16 -6.88
N SER A 130 14.22 -3.09 -7.14
CA SER A 130 13.62 -3.59 -8.37
C SER A 130 14.15 -2.83 -9.59
N TYR A 131 14.15 -1.50 -9.52
CA TYR A 131 14.73 -0.63 -10.54
C TYR A 131 16.18 -1.02 -10.81
N GLU A 132 17.03 -1.07 -9.78
CA GLU A 132 18.44 -1.44 -9.92
C GLU A 132 18.64 -2.82 -10.59
N ASN A 133 17.84 -3.82 -10.20
CA ASN A 133 17.91 -5.16 -10.78
C ASN A 133 17.58 -5.17 -12.29
N ILE A 134 16.53 -4.45 -12.69
CA ILE A 134 16.13 -4.38 -14.11
C ILE A 134 17.16 -3.60 -14.92
N PHE A 135 17.64 -2.46 -14.42
CA PHE A 135 18.68 -1.69 -15.10
C PHE A 135 19.94 -2.53 -15.31
N HIS A 136 20.43 -3.20 -14.26
CA HIS A 136 21.60 -4.08 -14.36
C HIS A 136 21.40 -5.23 -15.34
N LEU A 137 20.21 -5.85 -15.35
CA LEU A 137 19.87 -6.91 -16.30
C LEU A 137 19.99 -6.41 -17.75
N PHE A 138 19.44 -5.25 -18.06
CA PHE A 138 19.51 -4.67 -19.39
C PHE A 138 20.94 -4.30 -19.79
N GLU A 139 21.73 -3.71 -18.88
CA GLU A 139 23.13 -3.37 -19.14
C GLU A 139 23.99 -4.60 -19.41
N GLN A 140 23.76 -5.68 -18.66
CA GLN A 140 24.44 -6.95 -18.84
C GLN A 140 24.14 -7.55 -20.22
N GLU A 141 22.86 -7.61 -20.60
CA GLU A 141 22.45 -8.19 -21.88
C GLU A 141 22.85 -7.31 -23.08
N PHE A 142 22.86 -5.98 -22.91
CA PHE A 142 23.29 -5.06 -23.96
C PHE A 142 24.83 -4.98 -24.06
N GLY A 143 25.56 -5.41 -23.03
CA GLY A 143 27.02 -5.36 -22.95
C GLY A 143 27.58 -3.94 -22.84
N ARG A 144 26.76 -2.97 -22.39
CA ARG A 144 27.11 -1.56 -22.24
C ARG A 144 26.19 -0.89 -21.21
N PRO A 145 26.62 0.23 -20.61
CA PRO A 145 25.72 1.04 -19.82
C PRO A 145 24.54 1.57 -20.68
N LEU A 146 23.39 1.70 -20.03
CA LEU A 146 22.21 2.31 -20.65
C LEU A 146 22.41 3.82 -20.80
N SER A 147 21.90 4.37 -21.90
CA SER A 147 21.84 5.81 -22.08
C SER A 147 20.75 6.43 -21.20
N PRO A 148 20.84 7.73 -20.83
CA PRO A 148 19.82 8.38 -20.03
C PRO A 148 18.40 8.23 -20.59
N TRP A 149 18.27 8.28 -21.92
CA TRP A 149 17.00 8.09 -22.62
C TRP A 149 16.47 6.65 -22.52
N GLU A 150 17.35 5.65 -22.54
CA GLU A 150 16.95 4.26 -22.31
C GLU A 150 16.50 4.04 -20.87
N CYS A 151 17.19 4.66 -19.90
CA CYS A 151 16.79 4.60 -18.50
C CYS A 151 15.40 5.24 -18.28
N GLU A 152 15.15 6.39 -18.89
CA GLU A 152 13.85 7.07 -18.85
C GLU A 152 12.74 6.21 -19.47
N THR A 153 13.03 5.52 -20.58
CA THR A 153 12.07 4.60 -21.23
C THR A 153 11.76 3.40 -20.34
N LEU A 154 12.76 2.82 -19.67
CA LEU A 154 12.55 1.74 -18.71
C LEU A 154 11.70 2.19 -17.53
N ALA A 155 11.99 3.36 -16.96
CA ALA A 155 11.20 3.93 -15.87
C ALA A 155 9.75 4.16 -16.32
N GLN A 156 9.53 4.65 -17.54
CA GLN A 156 8.20 4.83 -18.10
C GLN A 156 7.40 3.52 -18.17
N TRP A 157 8.03 2.40 -18.57
CA TRP A 157 7.36 1.10 -18.61
C TRP A 157 6.83 0.66 -17.24
N ILE A 158 7.54 0.99 -16.16
CA ILE A 158 7.20 0.57 -14.80
C ILE A 158 6.23 1.57 -14.17
N ASP A 159 6.55 2.87 -14.20
CA ASP A 159 5.81 3.92 -13.50
C ASP A 159 4.52 4.33 -14.21
N VAL A 160 4.55 4.42 -15.55
CA VAL A 160 3.46 5.01 -16.35
C VAL A 160 2.61 3.92 -16.99
N ASP A 161 3.25 2.97 -17.67
CA ASP A 161 2.53 1.90 -18.38
C ASP A 161 2.12 0.76 -17.42
N GLY A 162 2.75 0.65 -16.26
CA GLY A 162 2.41 -0.32 -15.22
C GLY A 162 2.73 -1.77 -15.61
N TYR A 163 3.72 -1.99 -16.50
CA TYR A 163 4.14 -3.33 -16.87
C TYR A 163 4.78 -4.04 -15.67
N LYS A 164 4.38 -5.29 -15.46
CA LYS A 164 5.06 -6.15 -14.47
C LYS A 164 6.49 -6.40 -14.92
N GLU A 165 7.42 -6.37 -13.97
CA GLU A 165 8.85 -6.59 -14.19
C GLU A 165 9.11 -7.89 -14.98
N GLU A 166 8.42 -8.97 -14.63
CA GLU A 166 8.53 -10.27 -15.28
C GLU A 166 8.18 -10.22 -16.79
N LEU A 167 7.24 -9.34 -17.19
CA LEU A 167 6.90 -9.13 -18.59
C LEU A 167 7.99 -8.32 -19.30
N ILE A 168 8.56 -7.31 -18.64
CA ILE A 168 9.69 -6.55 -19.19
C ILE A 168 10.89 -7.47 -19.44
N GLU A 169 11.22 -8.34 -18.48
CA GLU A 169 12.26 -9.36 -18.65
C GLU A 169 11.95 -10.33 -19.80
N ALA A 170 10.69 -10.78 -19.91
CA ALA A 170 10.27 -11.67 -20.99
C ALA A 170 10.41 -11.00 -22.36
N ALA A 171 10.07 -9.71 -22.47
CA ALA A 171 10.23 -8.94 -23.70
C ALA A 171 11.71 -8.75 -24.06
N LEU A 172 12.57 -8.50 -23.06
CA LEU A 172 14.03 -8.46 -23.25
C LEU A 172 14.56 -9.80 -23.78
N ARG A 173 14.17 -10.94 -23.17
CA ARG A 173 14.56 -12.28 -23.64
C ARG A 173 14.11 -12.55 -25.07
N GLU A 174 12.91 -12.13 -25.45
CA GLU A 174 12.41 -12.27 -26.83
C GLU A 174 13.20 -11.38 -27.81
N ALA A 175 13.59 -10.17 -27.40
CA ALA A 175 14.44 -9.29 -28.19
C ALA A 175 15.85 -9.87 -28.42
N ILE A 176 16.44 -10.46 -27.39
CA ILE A 176 17.72 -11.20 -27.47
C ILE A 176 17.58 -12.39 -28.42
N PHE A 177 16.51 -13.20 -28.26
CA PHE A 177 16.24 -14.34 -29.12
C PHE A 177 16.09 -13.93 -30.60
N CYS A 178 15.43 -12.80 -30.86
CA CYS A 178 15.28 -12.23 -32.21
C CYS A 178 16.57 -11.58 -32.75
N GLY A 179 17.64 -11.50 -31.95
CA GLY A 179 18.89 -10.81 -32.31
C GLY A 179 18.76 -9.29 -32.46
N LYS A 180 17.71 -8.68 -31.88
CA LYS A 180 17.40 -7.25 -31.99
C LYS A 180 17.34 -6.61 -30.60
N MET A 181 18.50 -6.46 -29.97
CA MET A 181 18.67 -5.82 -28.67
C MET A 181 18.59 -4.30 -28.80
N SER A 182 17.37 -3.78 -28.88
CA SER A 182 17.11 -2.34 -28.93
C SER A 182 15.91 -2.02 -28.05
N ILE A 183 16.03 -0.96 -27.24
CA ILE A 183 14.94 -0.55 -26.36
C ILE A 183 13.64 -0.28 -27.12
N ARG A 184 13.72 0.30 -28.33
CA ARG A 184 12.56 0.55 -29.20
C ARG A 184 11.89 -0.73 -29.69
N TYR A 185 12.67 -1.79 -29.81
CA TYR A 185 12.13 -3.09 -30.23
C TYR A 185 11.39 -3.74 -29.06
N ILE A 186 11.96 -3.68 -27.86
CA ILE A 186 11.33 -4.17 -26.63
C ILE A 186 10.05 -3.39 -26.33
N ASP A 187 10.08 -2.06 -26.47
CA ASP A 187 8.91 -1.18 -26.35
C ASP A 187 7.74 -1.66 -27.23
N ARG A 188 8.06 -1.98 -28.49
CA ARG A 188 7.05 -2.48 -29.44
C ARG A 188 6.50 -3.85 -29.05
N ILE A 189 7.34 -4.74 -28.51
CA ILE A 189 6.89 -6.06 -28.02
C ILE A 189 5.90 -5.85 -26.86
N LEU A 190 6.24 -5.00 -25.90
CA LEU A 190 5.38 -4.68 -24.75
C LEU A 190 4.06 -4.05 -25.19
N LEU A 191 4.10 -3.08 -26.10
CA LEU A 191 2.90 -2.45 -26.66
C LEU A 191 1.99 -3.48 -27.37
N GLU A 192 2.57 -4.39 -28.14
CA GLU A 192 1.82 -5.44 -28.82
C GLU A 192 1.19 -6.42 -27.81
N TRP A 193 1.91 -6.79 -26.75
CA TRP A 193 1.38 -7.62 -25.68
C TRP A 193 0.24 -6.94 -24.93
N GLN A 194 0.36 -5.64 -24.64
CA GLN A 194 -0.71 -4.84 -24.03
C GLN A 194 -1.97 -4.81 -24.92
N GLN A 195 -1.81 -4.59 -26.22
CA GLN A 195 -2.93 -4.57 -27.17
C GLN A 195 -3.65 -5.92 -27.26
N ASN A 196 -2.93 -7.03 -27.04
CA ASN A 196 -3.49 -8.38 -27.02
C ASN A 196 -3.91 -8.86 -25.62
N GLN A 197 -3.92 -7.97 -24.61
CA GLN A 197 -4.32 -8.27 -23.22
C GLN A 197 -3.49 -9.41 -22.59
N ILE A 198 -2.19 -9.43 -22.87
CA ILE A 198 -1.26 -10.41 -22.31
C ILE A 198 -0.72 -9.87 -20.98
N GLU A 199 -1.08 -10.53 -19.88
CA GLU A 199 -0.74 -10.07 -18.51
C GLU A 199 0.21 -11.00 -17.75
N THR A 200 0.54 -12.16 -18.36
CA THR A 200 1.36 -13.21 -17.75
C THR A 200 2.49 -13.63 -18.67
N VAL A 201 3.61 -14.04 -18.06
CA VAL A 201 4.79 -14.51 -18.80
C VAL A 201 4.46 -15.74 -19.64
N GLU A 202 3.63 -16.67 -19.15
CA GLU A 202 3.26 -17.86 -19.94
C GLU A 202 2.49 -17.49 -21.21
N GLN A 203 1.54 -16.55 -21.11
CA GLN A 203 0.80 -16.06 -22.27
C GLN A 203 1.72 -15.35 -23.26
N ALA A 204 2.68 -14.55 -22.77
CA ALA A 204 3.66 -13.87 -23.62
C ALA A 204 4.52 -14.88 -24.42
N ILE A 205 5.02 -15.92 -23.75
CA ILE A 205 5.79 -17.00 -24.40
C ILE A 205 4.95 -17.72 -25.46
N GLU A 206 3.69 -18.04 -25.14
CA GLU A 206 2.80 -18.73 -26.07
C GLU A 206 2.43 -17.84 -27.29
N TYR A 207 2.17 -16.56 -27.05
CA TYR A 207 1.89 -15.59 -28.10
C TYR A 207 3.10 -15.45 -29.04
N SER A 208 4.30 -15.22 -28.49
CA SER A 208 5.53 -15.14 -29.30
C SER A 208 5.77 -16.42 -30.09
N ARG A 209 5.47 -17.60 -29.53
CA ARG A 209 5.55 -18.88 -30.25
C ARG A 209 4.56 -18.95 -31.44
N LYS A 210 3.30 -18.56 -31.23
CA LYS A 210 2.26 -18.53 -32.28
C LYS A 210 2.57 -17.49 -33.35
N PHE A 211 3.09 -16.34 -32.95
CA PHE A 211 3.49 -15.25 -33.84
C PHE A 211 4.62 -15.72 -34.78
N ARG A 212 5.63 -16.44 -34.26
CA ARG A 212 6.69 -17.06 -35.06
C ARG A 212 6.15 -18.08 -36.07
N GLN A 213 5.19 -18.92 -35.67
CA GLN A 213 4.61 -19.93 -36.56
C GLN A 213 3.75 -19.33 -37.68
N ARG A 214 3.18 -18.14 -37.48
CA ARG A 214 2.32 -17.46 -38.47
C ARG A 214 3.06 -16.67 -39.54
N GLY A 215 4.36 -16.43 -39.40
CA GLY A 215 5.21 -15.92 -40.48
C GLY A 215 4.61 -14.77 -41.31
N MET A 216 4.35 -13.61 -40.70
CA MET A 216 4.15 -12.36 -41.45
C MET A 216 5.31 -11.38 -41.19
N LEU A 217 6.28 -11.45 -42.12
CA LEU A 217 7.19 -10.39 -42.59
C LEU A 217 7.38 -9.15 -41.70
N TYR A 218 8.51 -9.11 -40.99
CA TYR A 218 9.28 -7.87 -40.96
C TYR A 218 10.13 -7.83 -42.24
N GLN A 219 9.53 -7.36 -43.31
CA GLN A 219 10.23 -7.06 -44.56
C GLN A 219 11.27 -5.97 -44.26
N SER A 220 12.50 -6.27 -44.64
CA SER A 220 13.63 -5.35 -44.74
C SER A 220 13.21 -3.96 -45.23
N THR A 221 13.54 -2.91 -44.49
CA THR A 221 13.56 -1.55 -45.06
C THR A 221 14.78 -1.44 -45.98
N GLU A 222 14.63 -1.94 -47.20
CA GLU A 222 15.35 -1.38 -48.35
C GLU A 222 14.59 -0.15 -48.88
N LYS A 223 15.38 0.80 -49.37
CA LYS A 223 15.01 2.14 -49.82
C LYS A 223 13.81 2.15 -50.77
N SER A 224 12.80 2.96 -50.44
CA SER A 224 11.90 3.54 -51.45
C SER A 224 11.83 5.05 -51.25
N GLN A 225 12.53 5.77 -52.12
CA GLN A 225 12.30 7.18 -52.39
C GLN A 225 10.86 7.34 -52.89
N ARG A 226 10.01 8.01 -52.12
CA ARG A 226 8.83 8.71 -52.64
C ARG A 226 8.50 9.90 -51.74
N ALA A 227 8.22 11.01 -52.39
CA ALA A 227 8.20 12.37 -51.86
C ALA A 227 7.26 12.57 -50.66
N LYS A 228 7.69 13.46 -49.76
CA LYS A 228 6.93 13.94 -48.59
C LYS A 228 5.62 14.60 -49.02
N PRO A 229 4.52 14.43 -48.26
CA PRO A 229 3.73 15.55 -47.81
C PRO A 229 4.20 15.93 -46.41
N ALA A 230 4.48 17.22 -46.22
CA ALA A 230 4.88 17.79 -44.95
C ALA A 230 3.76 17.61 -43.92
N PHE A 231 4.00 16.80 -42.89
CA PHE A 231 3.21 16.87 -41.67
C PHE A 231 3.89 17.87 -40.73
N SER A 232 3.11 18.88 -40.41
CA SER A 232 3.50 20.11 -39.71
C SER A 232 3.75 19.83 -38.24
N PHE A 233 4.93 20.23 -37.76
CA PHE A 233 5.18 20.46 -36.34
C PHE A 233 4.28 21.60 -35.88
N TYR A 234 3.44 21.36 -34.87
CA TYR A 234 2.92 22.45 -34.04
C TYR A 234 4.11 23.02 -33.27
N ASN A 235 4.75 24.04 -33.85
CA ASN A 235 5.62 24.96 -33.13
C ASN A 235 4.72 25.86 -32.27
N TRP A 236 4.38 25.37 -31.08
CA TRP A 236 3.97 26.24 -29.99
C TRP A 236 5.26 26.77 -29.35
N VAL A 237 5.42 28.09 -29.36
CA VAL A 237 6.38 28.95 -28.62
C VAL A 237 6.67 30.13 -29.55
N ASN A 238 5.82 31.15 -29.40
CA ASN A 238 6.15 32.57 -29.38
C ASN A 238 4.83 33.33 -29.20
N GLN A 239 4.46 33.54 -27.93
CA GLN A 239 3.61 34.67 -27.57
C GLN A 239 4.53 35.79 -27.13
N GLU A 240 4.40 36.90 -27.86
CA GLU A 240 4.88 38.29 -27.68
C GLU A 240 5.82 38.78 -28.79
#